data_AF-A0A4P9ZAH5-F1
#
_entry.id   AF-A0A4P9ZAH5-F1
#
_cell.length_a   1.000
_cell.length_b   1.000
_cell.length_c   1.000
_cell.angle_alpha   90.00
_cell.angle_beta   90.00
_cell.angle_gamma   90.00
#
_symmetry.space_group_name_H-M   'P 1'
#
loop_
_entity.id
_entity.type
_entity.pdbx_description
1 polymer ?
#
loop_
_entity_poly.entity_id
_entity_poly.type
_entity_poly.pdbx_seq_one_letter_code
_entity_poly.pdbx_strand_id
1 'polypeptide(L)'
;MYADFESRAGVLEPEGMVNIKFRRDKLIAAMERLDPVYRELKEANRRVKEDGGDVSATAVELAAREKLLMPVYQQISVQFVDLHDRSGRMLAKSVITKELQWKDARRFFFWRLRRRLNEEYLFKRIAAASHNKSRLEKVARLKSWMPSVDYDNDEAVSLFIENNHSKLQEKIEELKVEKQRKELHSLLNKDKADAEVAIREYLASLPEERRASFFK
;
A
#
# COMPACT_ATOMS: atom_id res chain seq x y z
N MET A 1 -1.97 -4.20 3.57
CA MET A 1 -2.99 -5.22 3.25
C MET A 1 -2.50 -6.04 2.07
N TYR A 2 -2.88 -7.32 1.97
CA TYR A 2 -2.50 -8.21 0.87
C TYR A 2 -3.75 -8.83 0.26
N ALA A 3 -3.67 -9.27 -0.99
CA ALA A 3 -4.74 -9.97 -1.67
C ALA A 3 -4.16 -11.17 -2.45
N ASP A 4 -4.92 -12.25 -2.54
CA ASP A 4 -4.56 -13.39 -3.38
C ASP A 4 -4.79 -13.05 -4.86
N PHE A 5 -4.02 -13.66 -5.77
CA PHE A 5 -4.18 -13.49 -7.22
C PHE A 5 -5.60 -13.80 -7.72
N GLU A 6 -6.28 -14.78 -7.12
CA GLU A 6 -7.64 -15.16 -7.50
C GLU A 6 -8.72 -14.39 -6.74
N SER A 7 -8.36 -13.49 -5.83
CA SER A 7 -9.32 -12.71 -5.07
C SER A 7 -10.00 -11.60 -5.90
N ARG A 8 -11.12 -11.10 -5.39
CA ARG A 8 -11.85 -9.95 -5.94
C ARG A 8 -12.08 -8.91 -4.87
N ALA A 9 -12.08 -7.64 -5.28
CA ALA A 9 -12.56 -6.55 -4.44
C ALA A 9 -13.16 -5.44 -5.30
N GLY A 10 -14.44 -5.17 -5.07
CA GLY A 10 -15.20 -4.09 -5.67
C GLY A 10 -16.00 -3.35 -4.60
N VAL A 11 -16.63 -2.23 -5.00
CA VAL A 11 -17.59 -1.52 -4.13
C VAL A 11 -18.92 -2.27 -4.07
N LEU A 12 -19.30 -2.89 -5.20
CA LEU A 12 -20.49 -3.71 -5.37
C LEU A 12 -20.09 -4.96 -6.13
N GLU A 13 -20.83 -6.04 -5.94
CA GLU A 13 -20.65 -7.25 -6.74
C GLU A 13 -20.90 -6.95 -8.23
N PRO A 14 -20.22 -7.67 -9.15
CA PRO A 14 -20.30 -7.40 -10.59
C PRO A 14 -21.74 -7.34 -11.13
N GLU A 15 -22.63 -8.23 -10.67
CA GLU A 15 -24.04 -8.24 -11.08
C GLU A 15 -24.78 -6.96 -10.69
N GLY A 16 -24.57 -6.49 -9.46
CA GLY A 16 -25.14 -5.23 -8.98
C GLY A 16 -24.61 -4.02 -9.74
N MET A 17 -23.32 -4.04 -10.09
CA MET A 17 -22.69 -2.95 -10.81
C MET A 17 -23.12 -2.88 -12.28
N VAL A 18 -23.32 -4.02 -12.94
CA VAL A 18 -23.91 -4.09 -14.30
C VAL A 18 -25.28 -3.43 -14.34
N ASN A 19 -26.15 -3.73 -13.38
CA ASN A 19 -27.51 -3.15 -13.31
C ASN A 19 -27.52 -1.62 -13.16
N ILE A 20 -26.45 -1.02 -12.64
CA ILE A 20 -26.33 0.43 -12.49
C ILE A 20 -25.61 1.05 -13.69
N LYS A 21 -24.48 0.48 -14.11
CA LYS A 21 -23.54 1.12 -15.06
C LYS A 21 -23.61 0.57 -16.47
N PHE A 22 -24.08 -0.65 -16.68
CA PHE A 22 -24.11 -1.36 -17.96
C PHE A 22 -25.52 -1.89 -18.27
N ARG A 23 -26.51 -0.99 -18.19
CA ARG A 23 -27.93 -1.25 -18.45
C ARG A 23 -28.21 -1.61 -19.92
N ARG A 24 -29.46 -1.97 -20.20
CA ARG A 24 -29.93 -2.48 -21.51
C ARG A 24 -29.49 -1.62 -22.70
N ASP A 25 -29.57 -0.30 -22.58
CA ASP A 25 -29.13 0.65 -23.60
C ASP A 25 -27.67 0.44 -24.01
N LYS A 26 -26.78 0.20 -23.04
CA LYS A 26 -25.36 -0.06 -23.28
C LYS A 26 -25.09 -1.47 -23.79
N LEU A 27 -25.88 -2.45 -23.36
CA LEU A 27 -25.82 -3.80 -23.92
C LEU A 27 -26.18 -3.79 -25.40
N ILE A 28 -27.25 -3.08 -25.79
CA ILE A 28 -27.66 -2.91 -27.18
C ILE A 28 -26.57 -2.19 -27.99
N ALA A 29 -25.99 -1.11 -27.45
CA ALA A 29 -24.88 -0.43 -28.11
C ALA A 29 -23.65 -1.34 -28.31
N ALA A 30 -23.38 -2.23 -27.35
CA ALA A 30 -22.33 -3.24 -27.49
C ALA A 30 -22.67 -4.31 -28.53
N MET A 31 -23.94 -4.73 -28.65
CA MET A 31 -24.40 -5.64 -29.71
C MET A 31 -24.20 -5.02 -31.09
N GLU A 32 -24.66 -3.78 -31.30
CA GLU A 32 -24.45 -3.05 -32.56
C GLU A 32 -22.97 -2.92 -32.95
N ARG A 33 -22.10 -2.71 -31.96
CA ARG A 33 -20.65 -2.59 -32.19
C ARG A 33 -19.96 -3.93 -32.44
N LEU A 34 -20.44 -5.04 -31.89
CA LEU A 34 -19.69 -6.30 -31.88
C LEU A 34 -20.36 -7.45 -32.65
N ASP A 35 -21.67 -7.44 -32.81
CA ASP A 35 -22.42 -8.45 -33.57
C ASP A 35 -22.70 -7.95 -35.00
N PRO A 36 -22.08 -8.56 -36.04
CA PRO A 36 -22.28 -8.14 -37.42
C PRO A 36 -23.74 -8.24 -37.88
N VAL A 37 -24.44 -9.32 -37.50
CA VAL A 37 -25.83 -9.58 -37.89
C VAL A 37 -26.77 -8.52 -37.31
N TYR A 38 -26.63 -8.18 -36.02
CA TYR A 38 -27.41 -7.12 -35.41
C TYR A 38 -27.17 -5.76 -36.08
N ARG A 39 -25.92 -5.47 -36.44
CA ARG A 39 -25.57 -4.24 -37.16
C ARG A 39 -26.22 -4.18 -38.55
N GLU A 40 -26.12 -5.26 -39.31
CA GLU A 40 -26.72 -5.36 -40.65
C GLU A 40 -28.24 -5.21 -40.61
N LEU A 41 -28.91 -5.89 -39.67
CA LEU A 41 -30.36 -5.75 -39.47
C LEU A 41 -30.75 -4.32 -39.07
N LYS A 42 -29.96 -3.66 -38.23
CA LYS A 42 -30.21 -2.28 -37.80
C LYS A 42 -30.01 -1.27 -38.94
N GLU A 43 -28.98 -1.46 -39.76
CA GLU A 43 -28.74 -0.66 -40.97
C GLU A 43 -29.85 -0.88 -42.02
N ALA A 44 -30.28 -2.13 -42.22
CA ALA A 44 -31.39 -2.45 -43.12
C ALA A 44 -32.70 -1.79 -42.65
N ASN A 45 -33.01 -1.86 -41.35
CA ASN A 45 -34.16 -1.20 -40.77
C ASN A 45 -34.09 0.33 -40.95
N ARG A 46 -32.90 0.94 -40.77
CA ARG A 46 -32.70 2.38 -41.03
C ARG A 46 -32.99 2.74 -42.49
N ARG A 47 -32.50 1.95 -43.46
CA ARG A 47 -32.73 2.19 -44.90
C ARG A 47 -34.21 2.09 -45.26
N VAL A 48 -34.90 1.04 -44.82
CA VAL A 48 -36.35 0.86 -45.06
C VAL A 48 -37.14 2.05 -44.52
N LYS A 49 -36.74 2.57 -43.35
CA LYS A 49 -37.34 3.77 -42.75
C LYS A 49 -37.10 5.04 -43.57
N GLU A 50 -35.90 5.22 -44.10
CA GLU A 50 -35.52 6.35 -44.96
C GLU A 50 -36.28 6.33 -46.30
N ASP A 51 -36.50 5.13 -46.86
CA ASP A 51 -37.23 4.91 -48.11
C ASP A 51 -38.77 4.96 -47.94
N GLY A 52 -39.27 5.19 -46.72
CA GLY A 52 -40.71 5.25 -46.42
C GLY A 52 -41.43 3.88 -46.47
N GLY A 53 -40.67 2.78 -46.45
CA GLY A 53 -41.19 1.41 -46.47
C GLY A 53 -41.69 0.91 -45.11
N ASP A 54 -42.34 -0.26 -45.11
CA ASP A 54 -42.78 -0.91 -43.87
C ASP A 54 -41.61 -1.55 -43.12
N VAL A 55 -41.25 -0.96 -41.97
CA VAL A 55 -40.19 -1.44 -41.09
C VAL A 55 -40.58 -2.65 -40.24
N SER A 56 -41.85 -3.07 -40.25
CA SER A 56 -42.38 -4.10 -39.34
C SER A 56 -41.60 -5.41 -39.39
N ALA A 57 -41.31 -5.93 -40.58
CA ALA A 57 -40.57 -7.19 -40.76
C ALA A 57 -39.14 -7.11 -40.20
N THR A 58 -38.39 -6.07 -40.58
CA THR A 58 -37.01 -5.86 -40.10
C THR A 58 -36.94 -5.57 -38.59
N ALA A 59 -37.99 -4.96 -38.01
CA ALA A 59 -38.08 -4.74 -36.57
C ALA A 59 -38.31 -6.04 -35.79
N VAL A 60 -39.09 -6.98 -36.34
CA VAL A 60 -39.30 -8.31 -35.74
C VAL A 60 -38.01 -9.12 -35.73
N GLU A 61 -37.27 -9.13 -36.84
CA GLU A 61 -35.98 -9.82 -36.94
C GLU A 61 -34.93 -9.22 -35.99
N LEU A 62 -34.86 -7.89 -35.91
CA LEU A 62 -33.96 -7.19 -34.98
C LEU A 62 -34.30 -7.50 -33.52
N ALA A 63 -35.59 -7.50 -33.16
CA ALA A 63 -36.04 -7.85 -31.81
C ALA A 63 -35.77 -9.32 -31.47
N ALA A 64 -35.91 -10.23 -32.44
CA ALA A 64 -35.59 -11.65 -32.27
C ALA A 64 -34.07 -11.86 -32.03
N ARG A 65 -33.21 -11.18 -32.81
CA ARG A 65 -31.76 -11.21 -32.62
C ARG A 65 -31.36 -10.61 -31.27
N GLU A 66 -31.95 -9.49 -30.87
CA GLU A 66 -31.70 -8.87 -29.55
C GLU A 66 -32.03 -9.85 -28.42
N LYS A 67 -33.21 -10.47 -28.47
CA LYS A 67 -33.67 -11.42 -27.46
C LYS A 67 -32.73 -12.63 -27.35
N LEU A 68 -32.21 -13.12 -28.48
CA LEU A 68 -31.25 -14.22 -28.52
C LEU A 68 -29.91 -13.84 -27.89
N LEU A 69 -29.39 -12.64 -28.18
CA LEU A 69 -28.08 -12.19 -27.73
C LEU A 69 -28.07 -11.71 -26.27
N MET A 70 -29.21 -11.25 -25.75
CA MET A 70 -29.30 -10.60 -24.44
C MET A 70 -28.65 -11.39 -23.30
N PRO A 71 -28.93 -12.70 -23.09
CA PRO A 71 -28.34 -13.45 -21.97
C PRO A 71 -26.81 -13.54 -22.05
N VAL A 72 -26.27 -13.71 -23.27
CA VAL A 72 -24.82 -13.81 -23.49
C VAL A 72 -24.14 -12.45 -23.23
N TYR A 73 -24.72 -11.36 -23.74
CA TYR A 73 -24.17 -10.02 -23.51
C TYR A 73 -24.27 -9.58 -22.05
N GLN A 74 -25.32 -10.01 -21.33
CA GLN A 74 -25.39 -9.83 -19.87
C GLN A 74 -24.21 -10.53 -19.18
N GLN A 75 -23.95 -11.79 -19.49
CA GLN A 75 -22.81 -12.52 -18.91
C GLN A 75 -21.47 -11.88 -19.27
N ILE A 76 -21.28 -11.44 -20.52
CA ILE A 76 -20.09 -10.69 -20.95
C ILE A 76 -19.94 -9.42 -20.12
N SER A 77 -21.02 -8.69 -19.85
CA SER A 77 -20.95 -7.47 -19.04
C SER A 77 -20.54 -7.73 -17.61
N VAL A 78 -21.00 -8.84 -17.01
CA VAL A 78 -20.62 -9.28 -15.66
C VAL A 78 -19.12 -9.59 -15.63
N GLN A 79 -18.62 -10.35 -16.61
CA GLN A 79 -17.20 -10.65 -16.72
C GLN A 79 -16.36 -9.39 -16.96
N PHE A 80 -16.83 -8.47 -17.79
CA PHE A 80 -16.17 -7.20 -18.05
C PHE A 80 -16.03 -6.37 -16.78
N VAL A 81 -17.07 -6.31 -15.96
CA VAL A 81 -17.01 -5.63 -14.66
C VAL A 81 -16.12 -6.38 -13.67
N ASP A 82 -16.18 -7.71 -13.59
CA ASP A 82 -15.30 -8.53 -12.74
C ASP A 82 -13.81 -8.29 -13.00
N LEU A 83 -13.42 -8.00 -14.26
CA LEU A 83 -12.04 -7.63 -14.59
C LEU A 83 -11.56 -6.36 -13.88
N HIS A 84 -12.48 -5.46 -13.51
CA HIS A 84 -12.15 -4.27 -12.72
C HIS A 84 -11.92 -4.60 -11.24
N ASP A 85 -12.41 -5.73 -10.75
CA ASP A 85 -12.31 -6.09 -9.33
C ASP A 85 -11.15 -7.05 -9.04
N ARG A 86 -10.30 -7.32 -10.04
CA ARG A 86 -9.11 -8.18 -9.91
C ARG A 86 -8.04 -7.54 -9.01
N SER A 87 -7.31 -8.38 -8.29
CA SER A 87 -6.14 -8.04 -7.45
C SER A 87 -5.09 -7.17 -8.16
N GLY A 88 -4.86 -7.38 -9.46
CA GLY A 88 -3.96 -6.55 -10.26
C GLY A 88 -4.34 -5.06 -10.25
N ARG A 89 -5.63 -4.72 -10.32
CA ARG A 89 -6.09 -3.33 -10.20
C ARG A 89 -5.93 -2.80 -8.79
N MET A 90 -6.16 -3.64 -7.77
CA MET A 90 -5.93 -3.28 -6.37
C MET A 90 -4.46 -2.87 -6.14
N LEU A 91 -3.53 -3.62 -6.71
CA LEU A 91 -2.10 -3.32 -6.64
C LEU A 91 -1.76 -2.03 -7.41
N ALA A 92 -2.27 -1.88 -8.63
CA ALA A 92 -2.04 -0.67 -9.44
C ALA A 92 -2.58 0.61 -8.77
N LYS A 93 -3.65 0.50 -7.96
CA LYS A 93 -4.18 1.60 -7.15
C LYS A 93 -3.56 1.71 -5.76
N SER A 94 -2.54 0.91 -5.46
CA SER A 94 -1.81 0.92 -4.18
C SER A 94 -2.69 0.72 -2.94
N VAL A 95 -3.87 0.08 -3.08
CA VAL A 95 -4.73 -0.24 -1.93
C VAL A 95 -4.24 -1.50 -1.20
N ILE A 96 -3.48 -2.35 -1.90
CA ILE A 96 -2.72 -3.47 -1.34
C ILE A 96 -1.23 -3.28 -1.55
N THR A 97 -0.44 -3.90 -0.68
CA THR A 97 1.03 -3.83 -0.73
C THR A 97 1.62 -4.79 -1.75
N LYS A 98 1.04 -5.99 -1.85
CA LYS A 98 1.51 -7.05 -2.74
C LYS A 98 0.39 -8.05 -3.02
N GLU A 99 0.39 -8.60 -4.22
CA GLU A 99 -0.41 -9.76 -4.60
C GLU A 99 0.34 -11.05 -4.24
N LEU A 100 -0.38 -12.03 -3.70
CA LEU A 100 0.18 -13.29 -3.23
C LEU A 100 -0.46 -14.47 -3.96
N GLN A 101 0.27 -15.59 -4.01
CA GLN A 101 -0.30 -16.88 -4.38
C GLN A 101 -0.50 -17.70 -3.11
N TRP A 102 -1.70 -18.26 -2.94
CA TRP A 102 -2.09 -19.02 -1.74
C TRP A 102 -1.07 -20.08 -1.32
N LYS A 103 -0.53 -20.84 -2.27
CA LYS A 103 0.48 -21.90 -2.01
C LYS A 103 1.73 -21.39 -1.27
N ASP A 104 2.14 -20.15 -1.54
CA ASP A 104 3.35 -19.54 -0.98
C ASP A 104 3.02 -18.60 0.20
N ALA A 105 1.73 -18.36 0.47
CA ALA A 105 1.28 -17.40 1.46
C ALA A 105 1.81 -17.71 2.87
N ARG A 106 1.83 -18.99 3.27
CA ARG A 106 2.37 -19.40 4.58
C ARG A 106 3.84 -19.01 4.74
N ARG A 107 4.68 -19.30 3.74
CA ARG A 107 6.11 -18.97 3.77
C ARG A 107 6.32 -17.46 3.78
N PHE A 108 5.56 -16.74 2.96
CA PHE A 108 5.60 -15.27 2.92
C PHE A 108 5.24 -14.66 4.28
N PHE A 109 4.10 -15.04 4.85
CA PHE A 109 3.63 -14.46 6.11
C PHE A 109 4.49 -14.84 7.30
N PHE A 110 5.10 -16.03 7.30
CA PHE A 110 6.07 -16.42 8.34
C PHE A 110 7.20 -15.39 8.46
N TRP A 111 7.89 -15.11 7.35
CA TRP A 111 9.00 -14.14 7.34
C TRP A 111 8.52 -12.71 7.51
N ARG A 112 7.42 -12.34 6.85
CA ARG A 112 6.87 -10.98 6.94
C ARG A 112 6.45 -10.62 8.36
N LEU A 113 5.77 -11.53 9.06
CA LEU A 113 5.33 -11.29 10.44
C LEU A 113 6.53 -11.23 11.38
N ARG A 114 7.46 -12.19 11.28
CA ARG A 114 8.68 -12.24 12.09
C ARG A 114 9.48 -10.95 11.97
N ARG A 115 9.71 -10.49 10.74
CA ARG A 115 10.30 -9.18 10.47
C ARG A 115 9.55 -8.05 11.14
N ARG A 116 8.23 -7.95 10.94
CA ARG A 116 7.44 -6.82 11.46
C ARG A 116 7.44 -6.75 12.98
N LEU A 117 7.40 -7.89 13.66
CA LEU A 117 7.51 -7.94 15.12
C LEU A 117 8.89 -7.46 15.60
N ASN A 118 9.96 -7.94 14.97
CA ASN A 118 11.33 -7.53 15.28
C ASN A 118 11.57 -6.03 15.00
N GLU A 119 11.11 -5.53 13.85
CA GLU A 119 11.15 -4.10 13.49
C GLU A 119 10.40 -3.25 14.52
N GLU A 120 9.16 -3.64 14.87
CA GLU A 120 8.34 -2.86 15.80
C GLU A 120 8.92 -2.84 17.22
N TYR A 121 9.53 -3.95 17.66
CA TYR A 121 10.29 -4.00 18.91
C TYR A 121 11.44 -2.97 18.90
N LEU A 122 12.26 -2.95 17.84
CA LEU A 122 13.34 -1.99 17.69
C LEU A 122 12.82 -0.55 17.57
N PHE A 123 11.75 -0.32 16.83
CA PHE A 123 11.16 1.01 16.67
C PHE A 123 10.66 1.61 17.98
N LYS A 124 10.09 0.79 18.88
CA LYS A 124 9.71 1.25 20.23
C LYS A 124 10.93 1.70 21.02
N ARG A 125 12.05 0.99 20.90
CA ARG A 125 13.30 1.30 21.59
C ARG A 125 14.00 2.52 21.02
N ILE A 126 14.05 2.65 19.69
CA ILE A 126 14.53 3.86 19.00
C ILE A 126 13.68 5.06 19.39
N ALA A 127 12.35 4.90 19.49
CA ALA A 127 11.45 5.97 19.91
C ALA A 127 11.68 6.41 21.36
N ALA A 128 12.07 5.50 22.25
CA ALA A 128 12.44 5.84 23.63
C ALA A 128 13.79 6.56 23.69
N ALA A 129 14.75 6.13 22.86
CA ALA A 129 16.10 6.66 22.78
C ALA A 129 16.25 7.93 21.93
N SER A 130 15.20 8.40 21.24
CA SER A 130 15.24 9.61 20.41
C SER A 130 14.07 10.55 20.73
N HIS A 131 14.23 11.85 20.48
CA HIS A 131 13.11 12.79 20.52
C HIS A 131 12.14 12.61 19.35
N ASN A 132 12.61 11.97 18.27
CA ASN A 132 11.85 11.88 17.05
C ASN A 132 10.91 10.66 17.03
N LYS A 133 9.61 10.94 16.88
CA LYS A 133 8.56 9.93 16.91
C LYS A 133 8.12 9.48 15.52
N SER A 134 8.57 10.13 14.44
CA SER A 134 8.15 9.80 13.07
C SER A 134 8.53 8.37 12.71
N ARG A 135 7.60 7.64 12.08
CA ARG A 135 7.86 6.28 11.60
C ARG A 135 8.89 6.27 10.49
N LEU A 136 8.88 7.27 9.61
CA LEU A 136 9.79 7.36 8.46
C LEU A 136 11.24 7.43 8.90
N GLU A 137 11.55 8.25 9.91
CA GLU A 137 12.93 8.37 10.40
C GLU A 137 13.38 7.16 11.19
N LYS A 138 12.49 6.49 11.94
CA LYS A 138 12.81 5.20 12.60
C LYS A 138 13.17 4.14 11.56
N VAL A 139 12.41 4.05 10.47
CA VAL A 139 12.69 3.14 9.36
C VAL A 139 14.02 3.51 8.68
N ALA A 140 14.26 4.79 8.40
CA ALA A 140 15.50 5.24 7.78
C ALA A 140 16.74 4.95 8.64
N ARG A 141 16.65 5.15 9.95
CA ARG A 141 17.73 4.80 10.90
C ARG A 141 17.98 3.31 10.97
N LEU A 142 16.92 2.51 11.06
CA LEU A 142 17.08 1.06 11.07
C LEU A 142 17.71 0.57 9.76
N LYS A 143 17.31 1.14 8.61
CA LYS A 143 17.94 0.86 7.31
C LYS A 143 19.42 1.24 7.29
N SER A 144 19.81 2.38 7.87
CA SER A 144 21.22 2.80 7.89
C SER A 144 22.11 1.89 8.75
N TRP A 145 21.54 1.14 9.69
CA TRP A 145 22.24 0.11 10.45
C TRP A 145 22.41 -1.22 9.71
N MET A 146 21.75 -1.38 8.55
CA MET A 146 21.74 -2.60 7.75
C MET A 146 22.09 -2.31 6.27
N PRO A 147 23.23 -1.66 5.96
CA PRO A 147 23.52 -1.19 4.60
C PRO A 147 23.75 -2.33 3.59
N SER A 148 24.17 -3.51 4.06
CA SER A 148 24.49 -4.67 3.22
C SER A 148 23.30 -5.59 2.96
N VAL A 149 22.14 -5.33 3.57
CA VAL A 149 20.96 -6.20 3.49
C VAL A 149 19.94 -5.62 2.52
N ASP A 150 19.47 -6.43 1.58
CA ASP A 150 18.30 -6.08 0.79
C ASP A 150 17.08 -5.94 1.69
N TYR A 151 16.61 -4.70 1.85
CA TYR A 151 15.50 -4.39 2.74
C TYR A 151 14.16 -4.91 2.22
N ASP A 152 14.03 -5.24 0.94
CA ASP A 152 12.78 -5.80 0.41
C ASP A 152 12.67 -7.31 0.67
N ASN A 153 13.78 -7.98 1.00
CA ASN A 153 13.81 -9.37 1.41
C ASN A 153 13.51 -9.54 2.91
N ASP A 154 12.31 -10.05 3.21
CA ASP A 154 11.86 -10.23 4.60
C ASP A 154 12.69 -11.22 5.41
N GLU A 155 13.21 -12.27 4.77
CA GLU A 155 14.04 -13.29 5.41
C GLU A 155 15.41 -12.72 5.79
N ALA A 156 16.08 -12.04 4.87
CA ALA A 156 17.39 -11.45 5.09
C ALA A 156 17.36 -10.39 6.22
N VAL A 157 16.33 -9.55 6.24
CA VAL A 157 16.14 -8.54 7.31
C VAL A 157 15.89 -9.21 8.65
N SER A 158 15.03 -10.24 8.70
CA SER A 158 14.74 -10.95 9.96
C SER A 158 15.99 -11.59 10.56
N LEU A 159 16.74 -12.33 9.73
CA LEU A 159 17.97 -13.01 10.15
C LEU A 159 19.04 -12.01 10.58
N PHE A 160 19.17 -10.87 9.88
CA PHE A 160 20.12 -9.84 10.29
C PHE A 160 19.80 -9.29 11.68
N ILE A 161 18.54 -8.95 11.94
CA ILE A 161 18.13 -8.37 13.23
C ILE A 161 18.40 -9.35 14.38
N GLU A 162 18.11 -10.63 14.16
CA GLU A 162 18.30 -11.68 15.17
C GLU A 162 19.78 -11.96 15.43
N ASN A 163 20.59 -12.07 14.38
CA ASN A 163 22.03 -12.35 14.52
C ASN A 163 22.83 -11.16 15.08
N ASN A 164 22.36 -9.92 14.87
CA ASN A 164 23.06 -8.70 15.27
C ASN A 164 22.42 -7.99 16.48
N HIS A 165 21.68 -8.72 17.32
CA HIS A 165 20.95 -8.12 18.46
C HIS A 165 21.85 -7.24 19.36
N SER A 166 23.04 -7.73 19.74
CA SER A 166 23.96 -6.98 20.61
C SER A 166 24.50 -5.70 19.95
N LYS A 167 24.79 -5.73 18.64
CA LYS A 167 25.26 -4.53 17.91
C LYS A 167 24.14 -3.49 17.78
N LEU A 168 22.91 -3.95 17.53
CA LEU A 168 21.75 -3.08 17.47
C LEU A 168 21.43 -2.47 18.85
N GLN A 169 21.63 -3.23 19.93
CA GLN A 169 21.54 -2.73 21.30
C GLN A 169 22.53 -1.58 21.54
N GLU A 170 23.80 -1.77 21.20
CA GLU A 170 24.84 -0.75 21.34
C GLU A 170 24.48 0.54 20.59
N LYS A 171 24.00 0.41 19.35
CA LYS A 171 23.52 1.56 18.55
C LYS A 171 22.34 2.29 19.19
N ILE A 172 21.45 1.58 19.88
CA ILE A 172 20.34 2.21 20.61
C ILE A 172 20.86 2.95 21.86
N GLU A 173 21.86 2.42 22.57
CA GLU A 173 22.46 3.13 23.70
C GLU A 173 23.24 4.37 23.25
N GLU A 174 23.97 4.30 22.13
CA GLU A 174 24.59 5.48 21.50
C GLU A 174 23.55 6.59 21.23
N LEU A 175 22.38 6.23 20.70
CA LEU A 175 21.27 7.17 20.48
C LEU A 175 20.74 7.78 21.78
N LYS A 176 20.67 6.99 22.85
CA LYS A 176 20.21 7.47 24.16
C LYS A 176 21.19 8.49 24.74
N VAL A 177 22.48 8.27 24.59
CA VAL A 177 23.53 9.24 24.98
C VAL A 177 23.42 10.51 24.14
N GLU A 178 23.20 10.40 22.83
CA GLU A 178 22.99 11.54 21.95
C GLU A 178 21.75 12.36 22.36
N LYS A 179 20.66 11.68 22.72
CA LYS A 179 19.44 12.30 23.25
C LYS A 179 19.72 13.07 24.54
N GLN A 180 20.36 12.43 25.53
CA GLN A 180 20.71 13.09 26.79
C GLN A 180 21.59 14.31 26.57
N ARG A 181 22.57 14.23 25.66
CA ARG A 181 23.42 15.38 25.31
C ARG A 181 22.62 16.53 24.70
N LYS A 182 21.65 16.24 23.84
CA LYS A 182 20.75 17.25 23.26
C LYS A 182 19.80 17.84 24.30
N GLU A 183 19.26 17.03 25.22
CA GLU A 183 18.44 17.50 26.33
C GLU A 183 19.24 18.45 27.22
N LEU A 184 20.45 18.06 27.63
CA LEU A 184 21.35 18.90 28.42
C LEU A 184 21.63 20.23 27.72
N HIS A 185 22.03 20.19 26.45
CA HIS A 185 22.27 21.41 25.68
C HIS A 185 21.02 22.30 25.57
N SER A 186 19.83 21.70 25.45
CA SER A 186 18.58 22.45 25.42
C SER A 186 18.24 23.10 26.75
N LEU A 187 18.54 22.44 27.88
CA LEU A 187 18.34 22.97 29.23
C LEU A 187 19.29 24.12 29.51
N LEU A 188 20.59 23.94 29.20
CA LEU A 188 21.61 24.98 29.36
C LEU A 188 21.28 26.25 28.56
N ASN A 189 20.66 26.11 27.39
CA ASN A 189 20.27 27.26 26.56
C ASN A 189 18.98 27.96 27.00
N LYS A 190 18.09 27.29 27.74
CA LYS A 190 16.85 27.90 28.24
C LYS A 190 17.15 28.86 29.39
N ASP A 191 17.91 28.40 30.39
CA ASP A 191 18.20 29.16 31.61
C ASP A 191 19.71 29.32 31.78
N LYS A 192 20.30 30.25 31.01
CA LYS A 192 21.76 30.44 30.94
C LYS A 192 22.38 30.82 32.29
N ALA A 193 21.68 31.63 33.10
CA ALA A 193 22.19 32.09 34.39
C ALA A 193 22.32 30.94 35.40
N ASP A 194 21.26 30.13 35.54
CA ASP A 194 21.27 28.97 36.45
C ASP A 194 22.18 27.85 35.93
N ALA A 195 22.26 27.69 34.61
CA ALA A 195 23.18 26.78 33.95
C ALA A 195 24.65 27.08 34.27
N GLU A 196 25.06 28.36 34.26
CA GLU A 196 26.42 28.76 34.62
C GLU A 196 26.75 28.46 36.08
N VAL A 197 25.81 28.67 37.00
CA VAL A 197 25.97 28.33 38.42
C VAL A 197 26.10 26.81 38.59
N ALA A 198 25.20 26.03 37.99
CA ALA A 198 25.21 24.57 38.06
C ALA A 198 26.50 23.95 37.48
N ILE A 199 27.02 24.51 36.37
CA ILE A 199 28.31 24.07 35.80
C ILE A 199 29.46 24.37 36.76
N ARG A 200 29.49 25.56 37.40
CA ARG A 200 30.52 25.91 38.38
C ARG A 200 30.51 24.98 39.59
N GLU A 201 29.32 24.67 40.13
CA GLU A 201 29.16 23.71 41.24
C GLU A 201 29.63 22.31 40.86
N TYR A 202 29.28 21.84 39.65
CA TYR A 202 29.73 20.55 39.16
C TYR A 202 31.26 20.49 39.01
N LEU A 203 31.88 21.52 38.43
CA LEU A 203 33.34 21.59 38.28
C LEU A 203 34.08 21.62 39.62
N ALA A 204 33.51 22.31 40.63
CA ALA A 204 34.05 22.34 41.99
C ALA A 204 33.95 20.96 42.69
N SER A 205 32.97 20.12 42.34
CA SER A 205 32.81 18.77 42.90
C SER A 205 33.74 17.72 42.29
N LEU A 206 34.35 17.98 41.13
CA LEU A 206 35.22 17.02 40.46
C LEU A 206 36.64 16.95 41.09
N PRO A 207 37.28 15.76 41.10
CA PRO A 207 38.70 15.60 41.45
C PRO A 207 39.61 16.44 40.54
N GLU A 208 40.74 16.91 41.07
CA GLU A 208 41.65 17.83 40.36
C GLU A 208 42.13 17.29 39.00
N GLU A 209 42.39 15.99 38.90
CA GLU A 209 42.81 15.35 37.64
C GLU A 209 41.75 15.47 36.53
N ARG A 210 40.47 15.25 36.86
CA ARG A 210 39.36 15.39 35.90
C ARG A 210 39.04 16.85 35.61
N ARG A 211 39.17 17.73 36.61
CA ARG A 211 39.01 19.17 36.44
C ARG A 211 40.05 19.74 35.46
N ALA A 212 41.32 19.34 35.59
CA ALA A 212 42.37 19.75 34.66
C ALA A 212 42.15 19.24 33.23
N SER A 213 41.58 18.04 33.06
CA SER A 213 41.23 17.49 31.75
C SER A 213 40.05 18.18 31.06
N PHE A 214 39.20 18.88 31.82
CA PHE A 214 38.04 19.59 31.28
C PHE A 214 38.41 20.94 30.63
N PHE A 215 39.53 21.55 31.05
CA PHE A 215 40.00 22.85 30.56
C PHE A 215 41.09 22.75 29.47
N LYS A 216 41.47 21.53 29.08
CA LYS A 216 42.36 21.25 27.93
C LYS A 216 41.54 20.98 26.68
#